data_AF-A0A0G0Z6Q2-F1
#
_entry.id   AF-A0A0G0Z6Q2-F1
#
_cell.length_a   1.000
_cell.length_b   1.000
_cell.length_c   1.000
_cell.angle_alpha   90.00
_cell.angle_beta   90.00
_cell.angle_gamma   90.00
#
_symmetry.space_group_name_H-M   'P 1'
#
loop_
_entity.id
_entity.type
_entity.pdbx_description
1 polymer ?
#
loop_
_entity_poly.entity_id
_entity_poly.type
_entity_poly.pdbx_seq_one_letter_code
_entity_poly.pdbx_strand_id
1 'polypeptide(L)'
;MPENFEIIRARIKDDAAVLIDRLLRTKQKNIVLVLPKNSIIAINPDSLKILKQESESVGKILFIDTENQMIKSSAEILGINNAETGFPIGNPVSAVSKSDVKMKQMMDIVPPSKPIIYETYNPPEVPDNNSDLEKNLENFYSDSNKKNVKNYFFTKKTVISFKFLVFIFIFLGIALLFSALYLALPKANIQISLKKMPIKAVLPVAVSKNIGTPNLSGNIIPGQYFSLSKSGSKIINTQDVKKETLLKSGGTIFIYNAYSSAPQKLVAQTRFETKEGKIFRIQNAIIVPGAKMVAGKLTPSSIKAEVMADAFGEEYNIGPSYFTIPGFKESPKYAGFYAKSVEPMIGKKINTEEFSKDELEKAKKELQNELAEELKNETLSTLKDSSDLKIIDGASNVRIDELQFLPPKIIMKITWQTMLFREKDLKFLVENFISSKYQGLDNLNFNDIIQYPKASKVDFKKGELFFTLDIDKENPLSVDLNALKKELSGRDENEIRSLISEKSFISSATISLWPFWVKHAPGNLNKIEIILDNK
;
A
#
# COMPACT_ATOMS: atom_id res chain seq x y z
N MET A 1 3.93 -36.25 -14.61
CA MET A 1 4.04 -35.83 -13.19
C MET A 1 3.82 -37.05 -12.31
N PRO A 2 4.38 -37.12 -11.09
CA PRO A 2 3.96 -38.12 -10.11
C PRO A 2 2.48 -37.92 -9.76
N GLU A 3 1.70 -39.00 -9.74
CA GLU A 3 0.22 -38.95 -9.69
C GLU A 3 -0.37 -38.49 -8.33
N ASN A 4 0.49 -38.16 -7.37
CA ASN A 4 0.14 -37.97 -5.95
C ASN A 4 0.17 -36.50 -5.48
N PHE A 5 0.22 -35.52 -6.39
CA PHE A 5 0.28 -34.08 -6.08
C PHE A 5 -0.82 -33.30 -6.78
N GLU A 6 -1.47 -32.38 -6.05
CA GLU A 6 -2.52 -31.49 -6.57
C GLU A 6 -2.11 -30.02 -6.37
N ILE A 7 -2.25 -29.17 -7.40
CA ILE A 7 -1.69 -27.81 -7.41
C ILE A 7 -2.81 -26.77 -7.24
N ILE A 8 -2.83 -26.08 -6.10
CA ILE A 8 -3.73 -24.96 -5.83
C ILE A 8 -2.98 -23.67 -6.17
N ARG A 9 -3.49 -22.90 -7.14
CA ARG A 9 -2.97 -21.56 -7.45
C ARG A 9 -3.80 -20.51 -6.73
N ALA A 10 -3.18 -19.73 -5.86
CA ALA A 10 -3.82 -18.60 -5.20
C ALA A 10 -3.81 -17.35 -6.09
N ARG A 11 -4.86 -16.55 -6.00
CA ARG A 11 -4.90 -15.19 -6.55
C ARG A 11 -4.38 -14.21 -5.49
N ILE A 12 -3.95 -13.03 -5.93
CA ILE A 12 -3.43 -11.96 -5.06
C ILE A 12 -4.40 -11.64 -3.91
N LYS A 13 -5.72 -11.67 -4.17
CA LYS A 13 -6.79 -11.37 -3.21
C LYS A 13 -7.47 -12.61 -2.58
N ASP A 14 -6.97 -13.83 -2.79
CA ASP A 14 -7.52 -14.99 -2.06
C ASP A 14 -7.01 -14.97 -0.61
N ASP A 15 -7.91 -15.12 0.36
CA ASP A 15 -7.60 -15.17 1.78
C ASP A 15 -7.39 -16.61 2.28
N ALA A 16 -7.10 -16.77 3.57
CA ALA A 16 -6.92 -18.08 4.19
C ALA A 16 -8.19 -18.95 4.09
N ALA A 17 -9.38 -18.40 4.30
CA ALA A 17 -10.63 -19.16 4.30
C ALA A 17 -10.98 -19.72 2.90
N VAL A 18 -10.81 -18.91 1.85
CA VAL A 18 -10.97 -19.31 0.45
C VAL A 18 -9.97 -20.38 0.03
N LEU A 19 -8.75 -20.35 0.57
CA LEU A 19 -7.76 -21.39 0.30
C LEU A 19 -7.98 -22.66 1.14
N ILE A 20 -8.48 -22.56 2.38
CA ILE A 20 -8.88 -23.71 3.19
C ILE A 20 -10.03 -24.45 2.48
N ASP A 21 -11.08 -23.76 2.02
CA ASP A 21 -12.17 -24.38 1.26
C ASP A 21 -11.67 -25.14 0.01
N ARG A 22 -10.76 -24.54 -0.77
CA ARG A 22 -10.11 -25.23 -1.91
C ARG A 22 -9.27 -26.42 -1.46
N LEU A 23 -8.50 -26.28 -0.38
CA LEU A 23 -7.63 -27.32 0.19
C LEU A 23 -8.44 -28.50 0.73
N LEU A 24 -9.62 -28.27 1.31
CA LEU A 24 -10.52 -29.32 1.77
C LEU A 24 -11.08 -30.14 0.59
N ARG A 25 -11.46 -29.47 -0.50
CA ARG A 25 -12.06 -30.08 -1.72
C ARG A 25 -11.10 -30.94 -2.56
N THR A 26 -9.78 -30.80 -2.42
CA THR A 26 -8.79 -31.63 -3.14
C THR A 26 -8.89 -33.11 -2.75
N LYS A 27 -8.53 -34.01 -3.65
CA LYS A 27 -8.52 -35.46 -3.37
C LYS A 27 -7.13 -35.98 -3.02
N GLN A 28 -6.07 -35.31 -3.46
CA GLN A 28 -4.70 -35.75 -3.18
C GLN A 28 -4.23 -35.42 -1.77
N LYS A 29 -3.31 -36.25 -1.27
CA LYS A 29 -2.67 -36.03 0.04
C LYS A 29 -1.57 -34.97 0.00
N ASN A 30 -0.82 -34.83 -1.09
CA ASN A 30 0.21 -33.80 -1.20
C ASN A 30 -0.33 -32.63 -2.03
N ILE A 31 -0.20 -31.42 -1.50
CA ILE A 31 -0.78 -30.20 -2.10
C ILE A 31 0.32 -29.16 -2.27
N VAL A 32 0.50 -28.67 -3.49
CA VAL A 32 1.39 -27.54 -3.77
C VAL A 32 0.54 -26.28 -3.86
N LEU A 33 0.72 -25.37 -2.90
CA LEU A 33 0.06 -24.07 -2.86
C LEU A 33 0.98 -23.02 -3.46
N VAL A 34 0.65 -22.58 -4.68
CA VAL A 34 1.40 -21.56 -5.41
C VAL A 34 0.87 -20.18 -5.01
N LEU A 35 1.70 -19.41 -4.32
CA LEU A 35 1.36 -18.09 -3.77
C LEU A 35 2.07 -16.98 -4.56
N PRO A 36 1.33 -16.07 -5.23
CA PRO A 36 1.94 -14.98 -5.99
C PRO A 36 2.67 -14.01 -5.07
N LYS A 37 3.73 -13.37 -5.59
CA LYS A 37 4.64 -12.47 -4.85
C LYS A 37 3.94 -11.44 -3.94
N ASN A 38 2.78 -10.94 -4.36
CA ASN A 38 2.02 -9.90 -3.66
C ASN A 38 0.76 -10.44 -2.95
N SER A 39 0.68 -11.74 -2.62
CA SER A 39 -0.48 -12.33 -1.95
C SER A 39 -0.78 -11.69 -0.59
N ILE A 40 -2.06 -11.42 -0.30
CA ILE A 40 -2.53 -10.89 0.99
C ILE A 40 -2.15 -11.79 2.18
N ILE A 41 -1.90 -13.08 1.95
CA ILE A 41 -1.45 -14.04 2.99
C ILE A 41 -0.10 -13.64 3.59
N ALA A 42 0.76 -12.90 2.85
CA ALA A 42 1.99 -12.34 3.39
C ALA A 42 1.79 -11.25 4.46
N ILE A 43 0.57 -10.69 4.57
CA ILE A 43 0.26 -9.58 5.48
C ILE A 43 -0.05 -10.08 6.89
N ASN A 44 -0.42 -11.36 7.05
CA ASN A 44 -0.73 -11.96 8.34
C ASN A 44 -0.03 -13.34 8.51
N PRO A 45 1.03 -13.45 9.34
CA PRO A 45 1.78 -14.70 9.50
C PRO A 45 0.95 -15.85 10.10
N ASP A 46 -0.08 -15.55 10.91
CA ASP A 46 -0.97 -16.60 11.44
C ASP A 46 -1.84 -17.24 10.33
N SER A 47 -2.00 -16.61 9.16
CA SER A 47 -2.74 -17.21 8.03
C SER A 47 -2.06 -18.46 7.47
N LEU A 48 -0.72 -18.48 7.41
CA LEU A 48 0.04 -19.67 6.99
C LEU A 48 -0.02 -20.79 8.05
N LYS A 49 -0.04 -20.42 9.32
CA LYS A 49 -0.18 -21.34 10.46
C LYS A 49 -1.55 -22.01 10.48
N ILE A 50 -2.64 -21.27 10.27
CA ILE A 50 -4.00 -21.82 10.13
C ILE A 50 -4.08 -22.73 8.89
N LEU A 51 -3.54 -22.30 7.74
CA LEU A 51 -3.48 -23.12 6.53
C LEU A 51 -2.73 -24.45 6.74
N LYS A 52 -1.62 -24.43 7.49
CA LYS A 52 -0.92 -25.65 7.90
C LYS A 52 -1.81 -26.52 8.80
N GLN A 53 -2.34 -25.96 9.89
CA GLN A 53 -3.16 -26.69 10.86
C GLN A 53 -4.38 -27.36 10.23
N GLU A 54 -5.06 -26.70 9.28
CA GLU A 54 -6.20 -27.30 8.57
C GLU A 54 -5.81 -28.25 7.43
N SER A 55 -4.57 -28.19 6.93
CA SER A 55 -4.04 -29.26 6.07
C SER A 55 -3.74 -30.53 6.88
N GLU A 56 -3.15 -30.36 8.06
CA GLU A 56 -2.79 -31.45 8.97
C GLU A 56 -4.03 -32.09 9.62
N SER A 57 -5.07 -31.30 9.95
CA SER A 57 -6.33 -31.80 10.53
C SER A 57 -7.06 -32.80 9.61
N VAL A 58 -6.91 -32.64 8.29
CA VAL A 58 -7.47 -33.54 7.25
C VAL A 58 -6.41 -34.50 6.67
N GLY A 59 -5.24 -34.60 7.31
CA GLY A 59 -4.20 -35.58 6.95
C GLY A 59 -3.54 -35.33 5.59
N LYS A 60 -3.48 -34.07 5.14
CA LYS A 60 -2.85 -33.62 3.90
C LYS A 60 -1.52 -32.91 4.21
N ILE A 61 -0.55 -33.05 3.31
CA ILE A 61 0.79 -32.45 3.41
C ILE A 61 0.85 -31.23 2.49
N LEU A 62 1.00 -30.06 3.09
CA LEU A 62 1.11 -28.78 2.39
C LEU A 62 2.57 -28.49 1.99
N PHE A 63 2.76 -28.08 0.74
CA PHE A 63 3.99 -27.53 0.18
C PHE A 63 3.70 -26.12 -0.32
N ILE A 64 4.65 -25.19 -0.21
CA ILE A 64 4.50 -23.81 -0.69
C ILE A 64 5.49 -23.54 -1.83
N ASP A 65 4.99 -22.89 -2.88
CA ASP A 65 5.77 -22.34 -4.00
C ASP A 65 5.50 -20.84 -4.08
N THR A 66 6.55 -20.01 -3.96
CA THR A 66 6.40 -18.54 -3.95
C THR A 66 7.71 -17.79 -4.21
N GLU A 67 7.60 -16.66 -4.90
CA GLU A 67 8.68 -15.66 -5.05
C GLU A 67 8.81 -14.70 -3.84
N ASN A 68 7.91 -14.77 -2.86
CA ASN A 68 7.92 -13.87 -1.71
C ASN A 68 8.81 -14.43 -0.58
N GLN A 69 9.94 -13.75 -0.32
CA GLN A 69 10.89 -14.15 0.72
C GLN A 69 10.31 -14.17 2.14
N MET A 70 9.34 -13.32 2.49
CA MET A 70 8.69 -13.35 3.81
C MET A 70 7.70 -14.51 3.96
N ILE A 71 7.01 -14.89 2.89
CA ILE A 71 6.22 -16.13 2.88
C ILE A 71 7.16 -17.33 3.00
N LYS A 72 8.28 -17.36 2.26
CA LYS A 72 9.27 -18.45 2.33
C LYS A 72 9.85 -18.63 3.74
N SER A 73 10.29 -17.55 4.39
CA SER A 73 10.83 -17.63 5.75
C SER A 73 9.76 -17.99 6.79
N SER A 74 8.52 -17.50 6.63
CA SER A 74 7.40 -17.91 7.50
C SER A 74 7.04 -19.38 7.33
N ALA A 75 7.09 -19.91 6.11
CA ALA A 75 6.89 -21.32 5.80
C ALA A 75 7.98 -22.19 6.43
N GLU A 76 9.24 -21.79 6.32
CA GLU A 76 10.40 -22.45 6.95
C GLU A 76 10.27 -22.48 8.48
N ILE A 77 9.93 -21.35 9.12
CA ILE A 77 9.69 -21.26 10.58
C ILE A 77 8.54 -22.16 11.03
N LEU A 78 7.48 -22.29 10.22
CA LEU A 78 6.35 -23.18 10.49
C LEU A 78 6.61 -24.65 10.14
N GLY A 79 7.77 -24.99 9.57
CA GLY A 79 8.06 -26.34 9.09
C GLY A 79 7.11 -26.78 7.98
N ILE A 80 6.88 -25.91 6.98
CA ILE A 80 6.19 -26.21 5.73
C ILE A 80 7.26 -26.37 4.64
N ASN A 81 7.18 -27.42 3.85
CA ASN A 81 8.21 -27.70 2.83
C ASN A 81 8.07 -26.76 1.63
N ASN A 82 9.16 -26.11 1.25
CA ASN A 82 9.23 -25.33 0.02
C ASN A 82 9.33 -26.26 -1.20
N ALA A 83 8.52 -26.02 -2.22
CA ALA A 83 8.63 -26.67 -3.52
C ALA A 83 9.52 -25.82 -4.43
N GLU A 84 10.84 -26.08 -4.42
CA GLU A 84 11.77 -25.31 -5.25
C GLU A 84 11.63 -25.61 -6.76
N THR A 85 12.08 -24.65 -7.58
CA THR A 85 11.66 -24.49 -8.97
C THR A 85 12.08 -25.64 -9.90
N GLY A 86 11.08 -26.37 -10.43
CA GLY A 86 11.22 -27.25 -11.59
C GLY A 86 11.48 -28.72 -11.25
N PHE A 87 10.45 -29.56 -11.42
CA PHE A 87 10.52 -31.02 -11.22
C PHE A 87 11.57 -31.70 -12.13
N PRO A 88 12.61 -32.35 -11.56
CA PRO A 88 13.48 -33.29 -12.26
C PRO A 88 12.99 -34.74 -12.06
N ILE A 89 13.56 -35.68 -12.83
CA ILE A 89 13.21 -37.11 -12.80
C ILE A 89 14.39 -37.92 -12.25
N GLY A 90 14.15 -38.85 -11.31
CA GLY A 90 15.04 -40.00 -11.10
C GLY A 90 15.37 -40.45 -9.67
N ASN A 91 14.52 -41.34 -9.12
CA ASN A 91 14.83 -42.41 -8.15
C ASN A 91 15.39 -42.07 -6.74
N PRO A 92 15.31 -43.04 -5.77
CA PRO A 92 15.31 -42.71 -4.34
C PRO A 92 16.57 -43.14 -3.56
N VAL A 93 16.89 -42.39 -2.50
CA VAL A 93 17.68 -42.72 -1.28
C VAL A 93 17.72 -41.41 -0.44
N SER A 94 17.70 -41.38 0.91
CA SER A 94 17.70 -42.44 1.93
C SER A 94 16.74 -42.10 3.09
N ALA A 95 16.52 -43.04 4.00
CA ALA A 95 15.70 -42.83 5.20
C ALA A 95 16.47 -42.11 6.32
N VAL A 96 15.74 -41.34 7.14
CA VAL A 96 16.18 -40.86 8.47
C VAL A 96 15.16 -41.28 9.53
N SER A 97 15.64 -41.49 10.75
CA SER A 97 15.00 -42.16 11.89
C SER A 97 13.56 -41.77 12.21
N LYS A 98 12.76 -42.80 12.58
CA LYS A 98 11.63 -42.64 13.52
C LYS A 98 12.15 -42.07 14.86
N SER A 99 11.40 -41.14 15.44
CA SER A 99 11.48 -40.79 16.87
C SER A 99 10.06 -40.49 17.38
N ASP A 100 9.81 -40.79 18.66
CA ASP A 100 8.45 -41.02 19.15
C ASP A 100 7.62 -39.75 19.35
N VAL A 101 6.59 -39.56 18.52
CA VAL A 101 5.47 -38.66 18.81
C VAL A 101 4.29 -39.50 19.28
N LYS A 102 4.02 -39.41 20.58
CA LYS A 102 3.00 -40.16 21.32
C LYS A 102 1.60 -39.84 20.77
N MET A 103 0.96 -40.80 20.08
CA MET A 103 -0.42 -40.65 19.62
C MET A 103 -1.35 -40.31 20.79
N LYS A 104 -1.99 -39.14 20.73
CA LYS A 104 -3.08 -38.79 21.65
C LYS A 104 -4.33 -39.52 21.17
N GLN A 105 -4.83 -40.46 21.97
CA GLN A 105 -6.02 -41.23 21.61
C GLN A 105 -7.23 -40.31 21.38
N MET A 106 -8.06 -40.68 20.41
CA MET A 106 -9.32 -40.02 20.12
C MET A 106 -10.26 -40.20 21.34
N MET A 107 -10.90 -39.13 21.80
CA MET A 107 -12.04 -39.26 22.70
C MET A 107 -13.26 -39.65 21.87
N ASP A 108 -13.89 -40.76 22.23
CA ASP A 108 -15.07 -41.28 21.56
C ASP A 108 -16.31 -40.44 21.91
N ILE A 109 -17.13 -40.11 20.91
CA ILE A 109 -18.36 -39.34 21.11
C ILE A 109 -19.51 -40.33 21.34
N VAL A 110 -19.71 -40.67 22.61
CA VAL A 110 -20.81 -41.56 23.03
C VAL A 110 -22.16 -40.95 22.64
N PRO A 111 -22.97 -41.62 21.80
CA PRO A 111 -24.25 -41.07 21.34
C PRO A 111 -25.32 -41.11 22.45
N PRO A 112 -26.14 -40.06 22.62
CA PRO A 112 -27.22 -40.03 23.59
C PRO A 112 -28.32 -41.03 23.19
N SER A 113 -28.50 -42.08 23.99
CA SER A 113 -29.35 -43.22 23.67
C SER A 113 -30.72 -43.18 24.37
N LYS A 114 -31.57 -42.22 23.97
CA LYS A 114 -33.06 -42.30 23.97
C LYS A 114 -33.68 -41.02 23.36
N PRO A 115 -34.84 -41.11 22.69
CA PRO A 115 -35.54 -39.93 22.18
C PRO A 115 -36.21 -39.15 23.31
N ILE A 116 -36.06 -37.82 23.30
CA ILE A 116 -36.92 -36.90 24.04
C ILE A 116 -37.94 -36.37 23.04
N ILE A 117 -39.22 -36.64 23.29
CA ILE A 117 -40.33 -36.16 22.48
C ILE A 117 -40.68 -34.75 22.95
N TYR A 118 -40.94 -33.83 22.02
CA TYR A 118 -41.42 -32.50 22.33
C TYR A 118 -42.90 -32.57 22.75
N GLU A 119 -43.22 -32.22 23.99
CA GLU A 119 -44.61 -31.95 24.39
C GLU A 119 -45.03 -30.57 23.91
N THR A 120 -46.03 -30.52 23.03
CA THR A 120 -46.65 -29.27 22.57
C THR A 120 -47.62 -28.76 23.63
N TYR A 121 -47.22 -27.77 24.43
CA TYR A 121 -48.14 -27.09 25.34
C TYR A 121 -49.06 -26.14 24.57
N ASN A 122 -50.29 -26.57 24.33
CA ASN A 122 -51.35 -25.75 23.74
C ASN A 122 -52.01 -24.88 24.84
N PRO A 123 -52.30 -23.59 24.61
CA PRO A 123 -53.04 -22.78 25.56
C PRO A 123 -54.51 -23.26 25.66
N PRO A 124 -55.15 -23.20 26.83
CA PRO A 124 -56.58 -23.51 26.95
C PRO A 124 -57.42 -22.40 26.32
N GLU A 125 -58.38 -22.81 25.49
CA GLU A 125 -59.37 -21.90 24.87
C GLU A 125 -60.41 -21.42 25.89
N VAL A 126 -61.04 -20.27 25.60
CA VAL A 126 -62.16 -19.75 26.37
C VAL A 126 -63.48 -20.34 25.84
N PRO A 127 -64.23 -21.12 26.63
CA PRO A 127 -65.57 -21.53 26.25
C PRO A 127 -66.57 -20.41 26.56
N ASP A 128 -66.78 -19.51 25.59
CA ASP A 128 -67.91 -18.57 25.62
C ASP A 128 -69.09 -19.16 24.85
N ASN A 129 -70.16 -19.51 25.57
CA ASN A 129 -71.47 -19.83 24.98
C ASN A 129 -72.56 -19.86 26.07
N ASN A 130 -73.39 -18.80 26.11
CA ASN A 130 -74.65 -18.81 26.84
C ASN A 130 -75.79 -19.31 25.95
N SER A 131 -76.25 -20.55 26.14
CA SER A 131 -77.68 -20.90 26.03
C SER A 131 -77.93 -22.36 26.45
N ASP A 132 -78.66 -22.56 27.54
CA ASP A 132 -79.74 -23.56 27.58
C ASP A 132 -80.63 -23.28 28.80
N LEU A 133 -81.64 -22.45 28.54
CA LEU A 133 -82.81 -22.27 29.39
C LEU A 133 -83.80 -23.41 29.04
N GLU A 134 -84.75 -23.69 29.94
CA GLU A 134 -85.87 -24.63 29.72
C GLU A 134 -85.60 -26.14 29.73
N LYS A 135 -85.36 -26.66 30.94
CA LYS A 135 -86.35 -27.55 31.61
C LYS A 135 -86.13 -27.44 33.13
N ASN A 136 -87.09 -26.97 33.94
CA ASN A 136 -88.45 -27.48 34.19
C ASN A 136 -88.45 -28.96 34.63
N LEU A 137 -89.03 -29.34 35.77
CA LEU A 137 -89.79 -28.56 36.78
C LEU A 137 -89.84 -29.37 38.10
N GLU A 138 -90.41 -28.76 39.16
CA GLU A 138 -90.88 -29.46 40.38
C GLU A 138 -89.84 -30.13 41.31
N ASN A 139 -90.11 -30.39 42.59
CA ASN A 139 -90.75 -29.57 43.64
C ASN A 139 -90.58 -30.31 45.01
N PHE A 140 -90.97 -29.64 46.10
CA PHE A 140 -91.62 -30.22 47.30
C PHE A 140 -90.87 -31.17 48.27
N TYR A 141 -90.81 -30.71 49.54
CA TYR A 141 -90.66 -31.47 50.81
C TYR A 141 -89.30 -32.16 51.10
N SER A 142 -88.80 -32.22 52.36
CA SER A 142 -89.29 -31.62 53.62
C SER A 142 -88.16 -31.41 54.65
N ASP A 143 -88.45 -30.61 55.69
CA ASP A 143 -88.08 -30.72 57.12
C ASP A 143 -86.67 -31.16 57.61
N SER A 144 -86.12 -30.67 58.73
CA SER A 144 -86.51 -29.56 59.63
C SER A 144 -85.43 -29.28 60.72
N ASN A 145 -85.57 -28.16 61.45
CA ASN A 145 -85.11 -27.93 62.84
C ASN A 145 -83.57 -27.95 63.12
N LYS A 146 -82.99 -27.21 64.09
CA LYS A 146 -83.42 -26.33 65.21
C LYS A 146 -82.45 -25.13 65.27
N LYS A 147 -82.86 -23.88 65.61
CA LYS A 147 -82.90 -23.28 66.97
C LYS A 147 -81.61 -23.53 67.79
N ASN A 148 -80.90 -22.55 68.37
CA ASN A 148 -81.09 -21.11 68.62
C ASN A 148 -79.70 -20.39 68.45
N VAL A 149 -79.37 -19.14 68.85
CA VAL A 149 -79.86 -18.15 69.85
C VAL A 149 -79.50 -16.70 69.41
N LYS A 150 -79.82 -15.70 70.25
CA LYS A 150 -79.36 -14.28 70.20
C LYS A 150 -78.22 -14.08 71.25
N ASN A 151 -77.54 -12.93 71.47
CA ASN A 151 -77.82 -11.52 71.14
C ASN A 151 -76.57 -10.61 71.37
N TYR A 152 -76.73 -9.29 71.11
CA TYR A 152 -75.97 -8.12 71.62
C TYR A 152 -74.61 -7.70 71.02
N PHE A 153 -74.56 -6.40 70.66
CA PHE A 153 -73.36 -5.59 70.45
C PHE A 153 -72.79 -5.11 71.79
N PHE A 154 -71.45 -5.00 71.90
CA PHE A 154 -70.81 -4.04 72.81
C PHE A 154 -69.46 -3.58 72.23
N THR A 155 -69.22 -2.26 72.25
CA THR A 155 -68.01 -1.64 71.70
C THR A 155 -66.80 -1.85 72.62
N LYS A 156 -65.82 -2.65 72.20
CA LYS A 156 -64.48 -2.65 72.83
C LYS A 156 -63.53 -1.74 72.06
N LYS A 157 -62.96 -0.75 72.77
CA LYS A 157 -61.90 0.13 72.27
C LYS A 157 -60.65 -0.71 71.98
N THR A 158 -60.38 -0.97 70.70
CA THR A 158 -59.26 -1.80 70.26
C THR A 158 -57.93 -1.07 70.49
N VAL A 159 -57.26 -1.42 71.59
CA VAL A 159 -55.84 -1.12 71.77
C VAL A 159 -55.03 -1.87 70.71
N ILE A 160 -54.70 -1.17 69.63
CA ILE A 160 -53.84 -1.67 68.56
C ILE A 160 -52.50 -2.09 69.19
N SER A 161 -52.14 -3.36 69.04
CA SER A 161 -50.86 -3.83 69.57
C SER A 161 -49.71 -3.14 68.83
N PHE A 162 -48.65 -2.75 69.55
CA PHE A 162 -47.50 -2.07 68.97
C PHE A 162 -46.91 -2.85 67.77
N LYS A 163 -46.94 -4.19 67.83
CA LYS A 163 -46.53 -5.08 66.74
C LYS A 163 -47.35 -4.88 65.45
N PHE A 164 -48.67 -4.73 65.55
CA PHE A 164 -49.54 -4.46 64.38
C PHE A 164 -49.27 -3.08 63.77
N LEU A 165 -49.02 -2.08 64.63
CA LEU A 165 -48.66 -0.73 64.20
C LEU A 165 -47.30 -0.73 63.44
N VAL A 166 -46.32 -1.50 63.91
CA VAL A 166 -45.05 -1.74 63.20
C VAL A 166 -45.27 -2.47 61.87
N PHE A 167 -46.16 -3.48 61.79
CA PHE A 167 -46.48 -4.13 60.52
C PHE A 167 -47.10 -3.17 59.49
N ILE A 168 -47.96 -2.24 59.91
CA ILE A 168 -48.51 -1.20 59.02
C ILE A 168 -47.41 -0.28 58.49
N PHE A 169 -46.48 0.18 59.34
CA PHE A 169 -45.37 1.01 58.89
C PHE A 169 -44.41 0.26 57.96
N ILE A 170 -44.15 -1.03 58.20
CA ILE A 170 -43.35 -1.88 57.30
C ILE A 170 -44.06 -2.03 55.94
N PHE A 171 -45.36 -2.35 55.94
CA PHE A 171 -46.14 -2.49 54.71
C PHE A 171 -46.20 -1.18 53.92
N LEU A 172 -46.40 -0.04 54.59
CA LEU A 172 -46.41 1.28 53.96
C LEU A 172 -45.03 1.64 53.40
N GLY A 173 -43.95 1.33 54.11
CA GLY A 173 -42.57 1.50 53.61
C GLY A 173 -42.28 0.63 52.38
N ILE A 174 -42.75 -0.62 52.37
CA ILE A 174 -42.65 -1.53 51.22
C ILE A 174 -43.49 -1.00 50.04
N ALA A 175 -44.72 -0.53 50.26
CA ALA A 175 -45.56 0.04 49.21
C ALA A 175 -44.97 1.33 48.62
N LEU A 176 -44.37 2.19 49.45
CA LEU A 176 -43.67 3.39 49.02
C LEU A 176 -42.39 3.04 48.24
N LEU A 177 -41.64 2.03 48.67
CA LEU A 177 -40.49 1.48 47.93
C LEU A 177 -40.92 0.94 46.55
N PHE A 178 -41.97 0.11 46.48
CA PHE A 178 -42.49 -0.41 45.21
C PHE A 178 -43.00 0.70 44.28
N SER A 179 -43.66 1.74 44.82
CA SER A 179 -44.07 2.92 44.05
C SER A 179 -42.86 3.67 43.50
N ALA A 180 -41.84 3.94 44.34
CA ALA A 180 -40.61 4.58 43.91
C ALA A 180 -39.89 3.76 42.82
N LEU A 181 -39.80 2.43 42.97
CA LEU A 181 -39.25 1.51 41.97
C LEU A 181 -40.06 1.54 40.66
N TYR A 182 -41.40 1.56 40.74
CA TYR A 182 -42.29 1.59 39.59
C TYR A 182 -42.13 2.87 38.74
N LEU A 183 -41.90 4.04 39.37
CA LEU A 183 -41.59 5.29 38.64
C LEU A 183 -40.10 5.42 38.25
N ALA A 184 -39.18 4.84 39.02
CA ALA A 184 -37.74 4.98 38.78
C ALA A 184 -37.22 4.04 37.68
N LEU A 185 -37.57 2.75 37.72
CA LEU A 185 -36.99 1.71 36.87
C LEU A 185 -37.32 1.74 35.37
N PRO A 186 -38.48 2.22 34.89
CA PRO A 186 -38.84 2.08 33.47
C PRO A 186 -37.83 2.69 32.50
N LYS A 187 -37.37 1.87 31.55
CA LYS A 187 -36.46 2.23 30.45
C LYS A 187 -36.98 1.65 29.14
N ALA A 188 -36.71 2.34 28.04
CA ALA A 188 -36.83 1.81 26.68
C ALA A 188 -35.43 1.81 26.04
N ASN A 189 -35.03 0.69 25.45
CA ASN A 189 -33.87 0.59 24.58
C ASN A 189 -34.35 0.14 23.20
N ILE A 190 -34.00 0.91 22.15
CA ILE A 190 -34.45 0.68 20.78
C ILE A 190 -33.21 0.60 19.89
N GLN A 191 -32.87 -0.62 19.48
CA GLN A 191 -31.79 -0.86 18.52
C GLN A 191 -32.35 -0.72 17.11
N ILE A 192 -31.75 0.13 16.27
CA ILE A 192 -32.25 0.47 14.93
C ILE A 192 -31.15 0.21 13.89
N SER A 193 -31.46 -0.60 12.88
CA SER A 193 -30.64 -0.78 11.68
C SER A 193 -31.17 0.12 10.56
N LEU A 194 -30.33 0.99 10.04
CA LEU A 194 -30.71 1.95 8.99
C LEU A 194 -30.58 1.35 7.59
N LYS A 195 -31.38 1.82 6.64
CA LYS A 195 -31.20 1.45 5.23
C LYS A 195 -29.93 2.10 4.71
N LYS A 196 -29.09 1.29 4.04
CA LYS A 196 -27.87 1.72 3.36
C LYS A 196 -28.23 2.25 1.97
N MET A 197 -27.75 3.45 1.65
CA MET A 197 -27.88 4.05 0.32
C MET A 197 -26.61 3.79 -0.50
N PRO A 198 -26.71 3.24 -1.74
CA PRO A 198 -25.56 3.08 -2.62
C PRO A 198 -25.19 4.42 -3.28
N ILE A 199 -24.04 4.97 -2.87
CA ILE A 199 -23.39 6.12 -3.47
C ILE A 199 -22.48 5.62 -4.59
N LYS A 200 -22.82 5.95 -5.85
CA LYS A 200 -22.05 5.61 -7.05
C LYS A 200 -21.80 6.88 -7.85
N ALA A 201 -20.60 7.43 -7.74
CA ALA A 201 -20.25 8.71 -8.35
C ALA A 201 -18.80 8.73 -8.85
N VAL A 202 -18.61 9.29 -10.05
CA VAL A 202 -17.29 9.55 -10.65
C VAL A 202 -17.00 11.05 -10.54
N LEU A 203 -15.84 11.40 -10.00
CA LEU A 203 -15.46 12.77 -9.66
C LEU A 203 -14.07 13.10 -10.23
N PRO A 204 -13.99 13.80 -11.38
CA PRO A 204 -12.72 14.33 -11.88
C PRO A 204 -12.29 15.51 -11.00
N VAL A 205 -11.05 15.47 -10.50
CA VAL A 205 -10.44 16.49 -9.64
C VAL A 205 -9.20 17.07 -10.32
N ALA A 206 -9.08 18.39 -10.29
CA ALA A 206 -7.86 19.10 -10.64
C ALA A 206 -7.18 19.65 -9.37
N VAL A 207 -5.86 19.60 -9.36
CA VAL A 207 -4.99 20.16 -8.32
C VAL A 207 -4.15 21.23 -8.98
N SER A 208 -4.18 22.47 -8.49
CA SER A 208 -3.44 23.59 -9.10
C SER A 208 -2.67 24.42 -8.09
N LYS A 209 -1.40 24.72 -8.39
CA LYS A 209 -0.59 25.66 -7.58
C LYS A 209 -1.09 27.11 -7.64
N ASN A 210 -2.02 27.41 -8.54
CA ASN A 210 -2.44 28.79 -8.87
C ASN A 210 -3.69 29.25 -8.08
N ILE A 211 -4.21 28.45 -7.15
CA ILE A 211 -5.36 28.79 -6.30
C ILE A 211 -5.07 28.53 -4.82
N GLY A 212 -5.55 29.41 -3.93
CA GLY A 212 -5.37 29.30 -2.47
C GLY A 212 -6.48 28.55 -1.73
N THR A 213 -7.67 28.47 -2.34
CA THR A 213 -8.90 27.85 -1.81
C THR A 213 -9.54 26.91 -2.85
N PRO A 214 -10.35 25.91 -2.42
CA PRO A 214 -11.08 25.05 -3.35
C PRO A 214 -12.10 25.81 -4.22
N ASN A 215 -12.16 25.46 -5.50
CA ASN A 215 -13.20 25.88 -6.45
C ASN A 215 -14.13 24.69 -6.72
N LEU A 216 -15.29 24.70 -6.06
CA LEU A 216 -16.29 23.63 -6.14
C LEU A 216 -16.89 23.50 -7.54
N SER A 217 -17.18 24.61 -8.23
CA SER A 217 -17.79 24.60 -9.57
C SER A 217 -16.88 24.03 -10.66
N GLY A 218 -15.57 24.07 -10.45
CA GLY A 218 -14.57 23.51 -11.38
C GLY A 218 -13.90 22.22 -10.89
N ASN A 219 -14.32 21.67 -9.75
CA ASN A 219 -13.64 20.57 -9.03
C ASN A 219 -12.11 20.78 -8.87
N ILE A 220 -11.67 22.00 -8.52
CA ILE A 220 -10.23 22.33 -8.38
C ILE A 220 -9.86 22.53 -6.91
N ILE A 221 -8.78 21.88 -6.44
CA ILE A 221 -8.21 22.12 -5.10
C ILE A 221 -6.81 22.77 -5.15
N PRO A 222 -6.42 23.50 -4.08
CA PRO A 222 -5.07 24.00 -3.92
C PRO A 222 -4.02 22.88 -3.95
N GLY A 223 -3.03 23.05 -4.81
CA GLY A 223 -1.84 22.22 -4.88
C GLY A 223 -0.59 22.97 -4.44
N GLN A 224 0.45 22.23 -4.11
CA GLN A 224 1.82 22.72 -4.04
C GLN A 224 2.68 21.93 -5.02
N TYR A 225 3.62 22.62 -5.65
CA TYR A 225 4.68 22.02 -6.46
C TYR A 225 5.94 21.95 -5.59
N PHE A 226 6.58 20.78 -5.54
CA PHE A 226 7.80 20.57 -4.76
C PHE A 226 8.85 19.88 -5.64
N SER A 227 10.11 20.27 -5.48
CA SER A 227 11.21 19.68 -6.23
C SER A 227 12.53 19.74 -5.48
N LEU A 228 13.22 18.60 -5.40
CA LEU A 228 14.56 18.47 -4.82
C LEU A 228 15.53 17.96 -5.88
N SER A 229 16.78 18.38 -5.80
CA SER A 229 17.84 17.90 -6.70
C SER A 229 18.97 17.26 -5.91
N LYS A 230 19.47 16.12 -6.39
CA LYS A 230 20.58 15.38 -5.78
C LYS A 230 21.59 14.98 -6.85
N SER A 231 22.86 15.14 -6.51
CA SER A 231 23.98 14.65 -7.31
C SER A 231 24.53 13.37 -6.67
N GLY A 232 24.76 12.35 -7.49
CA GLY A 232 25.40 11.11 -7.09
C GLY A 232 26.40 10.63 -8.14
N SER A 233 27.09 9.54 -7.83
CA SER A 233 28.04 8.96 -8.77
C SER A 233 28.29 7.49 -8.51
N LYS A 234 28.35 6.69 -9.57
CA LYS A 234 28.56 5.25 -9.53
C LYS A 234 29.83 4.87 -10.28
N ILE A 235 30.62 3.98 -9.70
CA ILE A 235 31.77 3.36 -10.39
C ILE A 235 31.23 2.12 -11.12
N ILE A 236 31.57 1.98 -12.40
CA ILE A 236 31.18 0.83 -13.21
C ILE A 236 32.26 -0.25 -13.03
N ASN A 237 31.97 -1.24 -12.20
CA ASN A 237 32.85 -2.39 -11.99
C ASN A 237 32.51 -3.50 -13.01
N THR A 238 33.25 -3.58 -14.11
CA THR A 238 33.11 -4.65 -15.10
C THR A 238 34.21 -5.71 -14.91
N GLN A 239 33.84 -6.99 -15.02
CA GLN A 239 34.81 -8.09 -15.05
C GLN A 239 35.42 -8.24 -16.45
N ASP A 240 34.59 -8.07 -17.49
CA ASP A 240 34.99 -8.07 -18.90
C ASP A 240 35.35 -6.67 -19.42
N VAL A 241 36.29 -5.97 -18.75
CA VAL A 241 36.97 -4.83 -19.39
C VAL A 241 37.74 -5.38 -20.59
N LYS A 242 37.20 -5.19 -21.80
CA LYS A 242 37.94 -5.37 -23.06
C LYS A 242 39.11 -4.38 -23.09
N LYS A 243 40.28 -4.82 -22.59
CA LYS A 243 41.55 -4.09 -22.68
C LYS A 243 42.13 -4.21 -24.10
N GLU A 244 41.36 -3.76 -25.10
CA GLU A 244 41.85 -3.58 -26.46
C GLU A 244 42.95 -2.52 -26.42
N THR A 245 44.19 -3.01 -26.43
CA THR A 245 45.38 -2.20 -26.18
C THR A 245 45.74 -1.48 -27.47
N LEU A 246 44.97 -0.43 -27.80
CA LEU A 246 45.15 0.38 -29.00
C LEU A 246 46.43 1.21 -28.89
N LEU A 247 47.54 0.60 -29.31
CA LEU A 247 48.86 1.21 -29.35
C LEU A 247 48.88 2.37 -30.35
N LYS A 248 49.18 3.57 -29.85
CA LYS A 248 49.72 4.64 -30.70
C LYS A 248 51.22 4.72 -30.51
N SER A 249 51.95 4.55 -31.61
CA SER A 249 53.40 4.73 -31.61
C SER A 249 53.75 6.19 -31.39
N GLY A 250 54.70 6.43 -30.50
CA GLY A 250 55.13 7.78 -30.14
C GLY A 250 56.55 7.80 -29.60
N GLY A 251 57.06 9.00 -29.43
CA GLY A 251 58.47 9.22 -29.10
C GLY A 251 58.89 10.66 -29.37
N THR A 252 60.19 10.88 -29.47
CA THR A 252 60.78 12.21 -29.60
C THR A 252 61.19 12.54 -31.03
N ILE A 253 60.84 13.74 -31.51
CA ILE A 253 61.52 14.39 -32.64
C ILE A 253 62.26 15.65 -32.18
N PHE A 254 63.39 15.92 -32.83
CA PHE A 254 64.03 17.23 -32.86
C PHE A 254 63.55 17.98 -34.09
N ILE A 255 62.88 19.11 -33.89
CA ILE A 255 62.34 19.96 -34.97
C ILE A 255 63.30 21.11 -35.21
N TYR A 256 63.71 21.31 -36.46
CA TYR A 256 64.73 22.26 -36.87
C TYR A 256 64.14 23.41 -37.68
N ASN A 257 64.69 24.60 -37.48
CA ASN A 257 64.51 25.77 -38.32
C ASN A 257 65.85 26.09 -39.01
N ALA A 258 65.92 25.77 -40.29
CA ALA A 258 66.97 26.15 -41.23
C ALA A 258 66.47 27.21 -42.25
N TYR A 259 65.27 27.77 -42.05
CA TYR A 259 64.65 28.72 -42.97
C TYR A 259 65.02 30.17 -42.65
N SER A 260 64.94 30.58 -41.38
CA SER A 260 65.16 31.98 -41.00
C SER A 260 65.50 32.16 -39.52
N SER A 261 66.06 33.32 -39.19
CA SER A 261 66.33 33.75 -37.81
C SER A 261 65.07 34.14 -37.02
N ALA A 262 63.87 34.06 -37.63
CA ALA A 262 62.61 34.29 -36.94
C ALA A 262 62.10 33.00 -36.27
N PRO A 263 61.57 33.04 -35.04
CA PRO A 263 60.95 31.88 -34.41
C PRO A 263 59.61 31.52 -35.08
N GLN A 264 59.29 30.23 -35.15
CA GLN A 264 58.06 29.72 -35.76
C GLN A 264 57.22 28.96 -34.73
N LYS A 265 56.05 29.50 -34.38
CA LYS A 265 55.05 28.80 -33.59
C LYS A 265 54.42 27.66 -34.40
N LEU A 266 54.33 26.47 -33.83
CA LEU A 266 53.55 25.35 -34.34
C LEU A 266 52.39 25.09 -33.38
N VAL A 267 51.20 24.82 -33.91
CA VAL A 267 50.01 24.54 -33.11
C VAL A 267 49.99 23.09 -32.62
N ALA A 268 49.25 22.82 -31.55
CA ALA A 268 48.93 21.45 -31.18
C ALA A 268 48.33 20.68 -32.36
N GLN A 269 48.62 19.39 -32.47
CA GLN A 269 48.23 18.51 -33.57
C GLN A 269 48.79 18.88 -34.97
N THR A 270 49.84 19.70 -35.05
CA THR A 270 50.63 19.92 -36.29
C THR A 270 51.20 18.59 -36.79
N ARG A 271 51.03 18.31 -38.08
CA ARG A 271 51.44 17.07 -38.75
C ARG A 271 52.92 17.06 -39.14
N PHE A 272 53.54 15.91 -38.93
CA PHE A 272 54.89 15.54 -39.35
C PHE A 272 54.80 14.24 -40.15
N GLU A 273 55.33 14.22 -41.36
CA GLU A 273 55.18 13.09 -42.30
C GLU A 273 56.54 12.45 -42.61
N THR A 274 56.64 11.12 -42.49
CA THR A 274 57.86 10.38 -42.87
C THR A 274 57.97 10.18 -44.38
N LYS A 275 59.13 9.71 -44.86
CA LYS A 275 59.30 9.22 -46.24
C LYS A 275 58.33 8.09 -46.65
N GLU A 276 57.72 7.42 -45.68
CA GLU A 276 56.77 6.32 -45.85
C GLU A 276 55.30 6.79 -45.74
N GLY A 277 55.05 8.10 -45.72
CA GLY A 277 53.73 8.69 -45.57
C GLY A 277 53.11 8.54 -44.18
N LYS A 278 53.88 8.11 -43.17
CA LYS A 278 53.39 7.94 -41.79
C LYS A 278 53.27 9.29 -41.11
N ILE A 279 52.06 9.63 -40.69
CA ILE A 279 51.77 10.92 -40.04
C ILE A 279 51.87 10.78 -38.52
N PHE A 280 52.68 11.66 -37.93
CA PHE A 280 52.82 11.87 -36.49
C PHE A 280 52.43 13.31 -36.14
N ARG A 281 52.04 13.55 -34.89
CA ARG A 281 51.55 14.86 -34.43
C ARG A 281 52.11 15.26 -33.08
N ILE A 282 52.52 16.53 -32.95
CA ILE A 282 52.87 17.12 -31.66
C ILE A 282 51.63 17.32 -30.81
N GLN A 283 51.68 16.94 -29.54
CA GLN A 283 50.50 17.02 -28.66
C GLN A 283 50.27 18.44 -28.12
N ASN A 284 51.35 19.16 -27.83
CA ASN A 284 51.31 20.54 -27.36
C ASN A 284 51.73 21.53 -28.45
N ALA A 285 51.27 22.78 -28.35
CA ALA A 285 51.79 23.87 -29.18
C ALA A 285 53.20 24.25 -28.71
N ILE A 286 54.11 24.51 -29.66
CA ILE A 286 55.53 24.79 -29.39
C ILE A 286 56.01 25.97 -30.22
N ILE A 287 57.17 26.54 -29.87
CA ILE A 287 57.83 27.59 -30.65
C ILE A 287 59.22 27.07 -31.04
N VAL A 288 59.41 26.82 -32.33
CA VAL A 288 60.73 26.45 -32.88
C VAL A 288 61.59 27.72 -32.92
N PRO A 289 62.77 27.76 -32.29
CA PRO A 289 63.61 28.96 -32.29
C PRO A 289 64.07 29.39 -33.69
N GLY A 290 64.44 30.65 -33.85
CA GLY A 290 65.08 31.17 -35.05
C GLY A 290 66.47 30.55 -35.27
N ALA A 291 66.86 30.33 -36.53
CA ALA A 291 68.22 29.94 -36.89
C ALA A 291 69.26 31.00 -36.45
N LYS A 292 70.49 30.58 -36.14
CA LYS A 292 71.56 31.48 -35.67
C LYS A 292 72.55 31.79 -36.78
N MET A 293 72.92 33.06 -36.93
CA MET A 293 74.02 33.45 -37.82
C MET A 293 75.35 33.26 -37.09
N VAL A 294 76.22 32.39 -37.63
CA VAL A 294 77.56 32.11 -37.10
C VAL A 294 78.54 32.16 -38.27
N ALA A 295 79.55 33.03 -38.19
CA ALA A 295 80.54 33.26 -39.25
C ALA A 295 79.90 33.46 -40.65
N GLY A 296 78.83 34.26 -40.72
CA GLY A 296 78.09 34.55 -41.96
C GLY A 296 77.20 33.40 -42.49
N LYS A 297 77.22 32.22 -41.87
CA LYS A 297 76.40 31.07 -42.26
C LYS A 297 75.21 30.88 -41.31
N LEU A 298 74.06 30.51 -41.86
CA LEU A 298 72.85 30.22 -41.11
C LEU A 298 72.92 28.80 -40.54
N THR A 299 73.07 28.71 -39.22
CA THR A 299 73.13 27.45 -38.47
C THR A 299 71.72 27.12 -37.92
N PRO A 300 71.15 25.94 -38.22
CA PRO A 300 69.79 25.61 -37.80
C PRO A 300 69.65 25.50 -36.28
N SER A 301 68.65 26.18 -35.73
CA SER A 301 68.23 25.97 -34.34
C SER A 301 67.22 24.82 -34.26
N SER A 302 67.13 24.16 -33.10
CA SER A 302 66.19 23.05 -32.90
C SER A 302 65.49 23.08 -31.54
N ILE A 303 64.38 22.36 -31.44
CA ILE A 303 63.64 22.09 -30.20
C ILE A 303 63.27 20.61 -30.12
N LYS A 304 63.37 20.02 -28.92
CA LYS A 304 62.90 18.65 -28.61
C LYS A 304 61.38 18.67 -28.41
N ALA A 305 60.64 17.81 -29.08
CA ALA A 305 59.18 17.72 -28.96
C ALA A 305 58.69 16.26 -28.97
N GLU A 306 57.67 15.95 -28.17
CA GLU A 306 56.99 14.65 -28.19
C GLU A 306 55.94 14.60 -29.31
N VAL A 307 55.89 13.46 -30.00
CA VAL A 307 54.89 13.15 -31.03
C VAL A 307 54.23 11.80 -30.82
N MET A 308 53.03 11.66 -31.39
CA MET A 308 52.23 10.44 -31.41
C MET A 308 51.61 10.24 -32.80
N ALA A 309 51.44 8.99 -33.22
CA ALA A 309 50.85 8.60 -34.50
C ALA A 309 49.41 9.12 -34.70
N ASP A 310 49.07 9.46 -35.96
CA ASP A 310 47.72 9.93 -36.33
C ASP A 310 46.69 8.79 -36.19
N ALA A 311 47.05 7.58 -36.63
CA ALA A 311 46.27 6.35 -36.46
C ALA A 311 46.85 5.44 -35.36
N PHE A 312 46.22 4.29 -35.15
CA PHE A 312 46.72 3.16 -34.36
C PHE A 312 47.25 2.08 -35.30
N GLY A 313 48.26 1.31 -34.88
CA GLY A 313 48.78 0.19 -35.66
C GLY A 313 50.29 -0.02 -35.48
N GLU A 314 50.75 -1.26 -35.65
CA GLU A 314 52.18 -1.59 -35.54
C GLU A 314 53.00 -1.00 -36.70
N GLU A 315 52.35 -0.66 -37.81
CA GLU A 315 52.96 0.02 -38.96
C GLU A 315 53.32 1.50 -38.70
N TYR A 316 53.19 1.98 -37.45
CA TYR A 316 53.76 3.22 -36.94
C TYR A 316 54.95 2.99 -35.98
N ASN A 317 55.33 1.74 -35.69
CA ASN A 317 56.54 1.40 -34.92
C ASN A 317 57.81 1.54 -35.79
N ILE A 318 58.12 2.77 -36.18
CA ILE A 318 59.24 3.09 -37.08
C ILE A 318 60.57 3.27 -36.34
N GLY A 319 61.68 3.00 -37.04
CA GLY A 319 63.02 3.35 -36.58
C GLY A 319 63.29 4.86 -36.57
N PRO A 320 64.52 5.28 -36.22
CA PRO A 320 64.97 6.68 -36.34
C PRO A 320 64.77 7.21 -37.77
N SER A 321 64.01 8.30 -37.93
CA SER A 321 63.49 8.72 -39.23
C SER A 321 63.51 10.23 -39.43
N TYR A 322 63.26 10.65 -40.67
CA TYR A 322 63.20 12.05 -41.11
C TYR A 322 61.76 12.43 -41.44
N PHE A 323 61.34 13.61 -40.98
CA PHE A 323 59.98 14.10 -41.09
C PHE A 323 59.93 15.47 -41.78
N THR A 324 59.02 15.65 -42.73
CA THR A 324 58.64 16.97 -43.26
C THR A 324 57.42 17.53 -42.53
N ILE A 325 57.07 18.79 -42.77
CA ILE A 325 55.84 19.42 -42.26
C ILE A 325 54.91 19.69 -43.45
N PRO A 326 53.91 18.82 -43.74
CA PRO A 326 53.10 18.95 -44.96
C PRO A 326 52.31 20.26 -45.04
N GLY A 327 51.93 20.83 -43.89
CA GLY A 327 51.28 22.13 -43.81
C GLY A 327 52.12 23.33 -44.27
N PHE A 328 53.39 23.13 -44.63
CA PHE A 328 54.25 24.14 -45.25
C PHE A 328 54.51 23.91 -46.74
N LYS A 329 53.99 22.85 -47.37
CA LYS A 329 54.33 22.42 -48.74
C LYS A 329 54.21 23.54 -49.79
N GLU A 330 53.16 24.35 -49.70
CA GLU A 330 52.89 25.50 -50.58
C GLU A 330 53.67 26.77 -50.19
N SER A 331 54.81 26.62 -49.50
CA SER A 331 55.62 27.73 -48.97
C SER A 331 57.11 27.40 -49.03
N PRO A 332 58.00 28.40 -49.27
CA PRO A 332 59.45 28.23 -49.14
C PRO A 332 59.91 27.65 -47.78
N LYS A 333 59.06 27.76 -46.74
CA LYS A 333 59.26 27.10 -45.44
C LYS A 333 59.42 25.58 -45.53
N TYR A 334 58.84 24.89 -46.52
CA TYR A 334 58.92 23.43 -46.64
C TYR A 334 60.36 22.91 -46.76
N ALA A 335 61.23 23.65 -47.46
CA ALA A 335 62.63 23.27 -47.62
C ALA A 335 63.48 23.55 -46.37
N GLY A 336 63.07 24.50 -45.53
CA GLY A 336 63.83 24.97 -44.36
C GLY A 336 63.32 24.51 -43.00
N PHE A 337 62.15 23.88 -42.92
CA PHE A 337 61.60 23.30 -41.68
C PHE A 337 61.44 21.78 -41.80
N TYR A 338 62.14 21.04 -40.94
CA TYR A 338 62.12 19.58 -40.91
C TYR A 338 62.26 19.06 -39.49
N ALA A 339 62.05 17.77 -39.28
CA ALA A 339 62.35 17.12 -38.01
C ALA A 339 63.05 15.77 -38.20
N LYS A 340 63.72 15.30 -37.14
CA LYS A 340 64.41 14.01 -37.08
C LYS A 340 64.13 13.33 -35.75
N SER A 341 63.86 12.02 -35.74
CA SER A 341 64.00 11.22 -34.53
C SER A 341 65.38 10.57 -34.49
N VAL A 342 65.95 10.46 -33.28
CA VAL A 342 67.17 9.70 -32.99
C VAL A 342 66.83 8.37 -32.31
N GLU A 343 65.71 8.36 -31.59
CA GLU A 343 65.07 7.20 -30.99
C GLU A 343 64.02 6.61 -31.96
N PRO A 344 63.73 5.29 -31.90
CA PRO A 344 62.59 4.71 -32.61
C PRO A 344 61.26 5.22 -32.02
N MET A 345 60.20 5.24 -32.83
CA MET A 345 58.82 5.44 -32.37
C MET A 345 58.27 4.09 -31.93
N ILE A 346 57.75 3.98 -30.72
CA ILE A 346 57.24 2.71 -30.17
C ILE A 346 55.83 2.93 -29.61
N GLY A 347 54.96 1.95 -29.80
CA GLY A 347 53.61 1.89 -29.23
C GLY A 347 53.61 2.15 -27.72
N LYS A 348 53.14 3.32 -27.28
CA LYS A 348 52.81 3.54 -25.86
C LYS A 348 51.44 2.90 -25.60
N LYS A 349 51.35 2.06 -24.55
CA LYS A 349 50.07 1.50 -24.08
C LYS A 349 49.22 2.60 -23.48
N ILE A 350 48.18 3.00 -24.19
CA ILE A 350 47.11 3.85 -23.68
C ILE A 350 46.02 2.90 -23.18
N ASN A 351 45.81 2.85 -21.87
CA ASN A 351 44.71 2.11 -21.27
C ASN A 351 43.43 2.96 -21.35
N THR A 352 42.68 2.87 -22.45
CA THR A 352 41.29 3.32 -22.49
C THR A 352 40.38 2.18 -22.07
N GLU A 353 39.69 2.34 -20.94
CA GLU A 353 38.62 1.43 -20.52
C GLU A 353 37.35 1.78 -21.31
N GLU A 354 37.12 1.06 -22.41
CA GLU A 354 35.93 1.24 -23.26
C GLU A 354 34.79 0.35 -22.74
N PHE A 355 33.82 0.98 -22.10
CA PHE A 355 32.61 0.33 -21.57
C PHE A 355 31.55 0.20 -22.67
N SER A 356 30.79 -0.90 -22.68
CA SER A 356 29.72 -1.07 -23.65
C SER A 356 28.56 -0.10 -23.41
N LYS A 357 27.79 0.20 -24.46
CA LYS A 357 26.62 1.07 -24.38
C LYS A 357 25.55 0.54 -23.42
N ASP A 358 25.42 -0.78 -23.32
CA ASP A 358 24.42 -1.44 -22.48
C ASP A 358 24.82 -1.40 -20.99
N GLU A 359 26.12 -1.53 -20.68
CA GLU A 359 26.65 -1.31 -19.32
C GLU A 359 26.49 0.15 -18.87
N LEU A 360 26.74 1.11 -19.77
CA LEU A 360 26.54 2.53 -19.52
C LEU A 360 25.07 2.86 -19.25
N GLU A 361 24.14 2.39 -20.08
CA GLU A 361 22.70 2.57 -19.85
C GLU A 361 22.18 1.83 -18.61
N LYS A 362 22.74 0.65 -18.29
CA LYS A 362 22.43 -0.07 -17.05
C LYS A 362 22.88 0.72 -15.82
N ALA A 363 24.16 1.10 -15.73
CA ALA A 363 24.71 1.83 -14.59
C ALA A 363 24.03 3.20 -14.40
N LYS A 364 23.68 3.88 -15.49
CA LYS A 364 22.86 5.10 -15.52
C LYS A 364 21.45 4.86 -14.93
N LYS A 365 20.73 3.82 -15.37
CA LYS A 365 19.38 3.50 -14.84
C LYS A 365 19.42 3.11 -13.37
N GLU A 366 20.42 2.34 -12.95
CA GLU A 366 20.60 1.98 -11.54
C GLU A 366 20.83 3.22 -10.67
N LEU A 367 21.79 4.09 -11.04
CA LEU A 367 22.06 5.34 -10.32
C LEU A 367 20.86 6.30 -10.34
N GLN A 368 20.04 6.28 -11.41
CA GLN A 368 18.82 7.08 -11.49
C GLN A 368 17.77 6.60 -10.48
N ASN A 369 17.57 5.28 -10.37
CA ASN A 369 16.63 4.69 -9.42
C ASN A 369 17.11 4.90 -7.97
N GLU A 370 18.40 4.67 -7.71
CA GLU A 370 19.06 4.85 -6.41
C GLU A 370 18.83 6.28 -5.87
N LEU A 371 19.20 7.31 -6.65
CA LEU A 371 18.99 8.71 -6.27
C LEU A 371 17.50 9.10 -6.18
N ALA A 372 16.63 8.49 -6.97
CA ALA A 372 15.20 8.76 -6.95
C ALA A 372 14.50 8.16 -5.73
N GLU A 373 14.90 6.97 -5.29
CA GLU A 373 14.40 6.36 -4.05
C GLU A 373 14.90 7.13 -2.82
N GLU A 374 16.16 7.57 -2.81
CA GLU A 374 16.67 8.48 -1.77
C GLU A 374 15.85 9.77 -1.68
N LEU A 375 15.68 10.52 -2.78
CA LEU A 375 14.93 11.78 -2.80
C LEU A 375 13.44 11.59 -2.42
N LYS A 376 12.85 10.47 -2.82
CA LYS A 376 11.49 10.10 -2.43
C LYS A 376 11.40 9.83 -0.92
N ASN A 377 12.34 9.06 -0.36
CA ASN A 377 12.37 8.73 1.07
C ASN A 377 12.66 9.95 1.94
N GLU A 378 13.55 10.83 1.49
CA GLU A 378 13.85 12.13 2.10
C GLU A 378 12.61 13.04 2.10
N THR A 379 11.92 13.18 0.96
CA THR A 379 10.66 13.93 0.92
C THR A 379 9.57 13.31 1.81
N LEU A 380 9.43 11.98 1.81
CA LEU A 380 8.45 11.27 2.63
C LEU A 380 8.79 11.30 4.13
N SER A 381 10.03 11.58 4.54
CA SER A 381 10.35 11.86 5.94
C SER A 381 9.93 13.29 6.30
N THR A 382 10.31 14.29 5.49
CA THR A 382 9.92 15.71 5.71
C THR A 382 8.41 15.93 5.72
N LEU A 383 7.64 15.18 4.90
CA LEU A 383 6.19 15.33 4.83
C LEU A 383 5.43 14.66 6.00
N LYS A 384 6.04 13.77 6.80
CA LYS A 384 5.35 13.15 7.96
C LYS A 384 4.97 14.18 9.02
N ASP A 385 5.78 15.23 9.17
CA ASP A 385 5.53 16.33 10.10
C ASP A 385 4.37 17.24 9.63
N SER A 386 4.00 17.15 8.35
CA SER A 386 2.91 17.90 7.70
C SER A 386 1.69 17.01 7.41
N SER A 387 1.04 16.53 8.47
CA SER A 387 0.02 15.45 8.47
C SER A 387 -1.16 15.58 7.47
N ASP A 388 -1.50 16.81 7.05
CA ASP A 388 -2.56 17.12 6.08
C ASP A 388 -2.09 16.98 4.61
N LEU A 389 -0.79 16.86 4.31
CA LEU A 389 -0.29 16.81 2.93
C LEU A 389 -0.27 15.38 2.36
N LYS A 390 -0.73 15.23 1.10
CA LYS A 390 -0.76 13.96 0.35
C LYS A 390 -0.06 14.06 -1.00
N ILE A 391 0.55 12.94 -1.38
CA ILE A 391 1.02 12.63 -2.74
C ILE A 391 0.28 11.35 -3.17
N ILE A 392 -0.18 11.30 -4.42
CA ILE A 392 -0.78 10.10 -5.02
C ILE A 392 0.18 9.44 -6.02
N ASP A 393 -0.04 8.16 -6.35
CA ASP A 393 0.78 7.47 -7.34
C ASP A 393 0.72 8.18 -8.70
N GLY A 394 1.86 8.25 -9.40
CA GLY A 394 2.01 8.99 -10.66
C GLY A 394 2.08 10.52 -10.53
N ALA A 395 1.92 11.11 -9.34
CA ALA A 395 2.02 12.57 -9.14
C ALA A 395 3.48 13.10 -9.13
N SER A 396 4.48 12.22 -9.28
CA SER A 396 5.91 12.53 -9.19
C SER A 396 6.69 12.06 -10.42
N ASN A 397 7.79 12.73 -10.74
CA ASN A 397 8.65 12.44 -11.89
C ASN A 397 10.14 12.69 -11.56
N VAL A 398 11.03 12.01 -12.28
CA VAL A 398 12.50 12.16 -12.19
C VAL A 398 13.01 12.74 -13.49
N ARG A 399 13.65 13.91 -13.43
CA ARG A 399 14.34 14.53 -14.56
C ARG A 399 15.84 14.48 -14.33
N ILE A 400 16.61 14.02 -15.30
CA ILE A 400 18.07 14.15 -15.29
C ILE A 400 18.41 15.60 -15.67
N ASP A 401 19.25 16.25 -14.86
CA ASP A 401 19.79 17.60 -15.11
C ASP A 401 21.10 17.53 -15.87
N GLU A 402 22.04 16.75 -15.33
CA GLU A 402 23.41 16.65 -15.79
C GLU A 402 23.83 15.18 -15.73
N LEU A 403 24.48 14.70 -16.80
CA LEU A 403 25.05 13.36 -16.88
C LEU A 403 26.46 13.50 -17.47
N GLN A 404 27.46 13.08 -16.71
CA GLN A 404 28.87 13.11 -17.10
C GLN A 404 29.47 11.71 -16.94
N PHE A 405 30.30 11.32 -17.91
CA PHE A 405 31.03 10.06 -17.87
C PHE A 405 32.54 10.35 -17.84
N LEU A 406 33.19 9.88 -16.77
CA LEU A 406 34.62 10.06 -16.48
C LEU A 406 35.16 8.66 -16.09
N PRO A 407 35.55 7.81 -17.06
CA PRO A 407 35.87 6.40 -16.83
C PRO A 407 36.78 6.17 -15.59
N PRO A 408 36.46 5.18 -14.71
CA PRO A 408 35.35 4.23 -14.75
C PRO A 408 34.05 4.74 -14.07
N LYS A 409 33.85 6.05 -13.93
CA LYS A 409 32.81 6.68 -13.09
C LYS A 409 31.74 7.40 -13.91
N ILE A 410 30.47 7.15 -13.61
CA ILE A 410 29.35 8.03 -14.00
C ILE A 410 29.08 9.01 -12.86
N ILE A 411 28.91 10.29 -13.19
CA ILE A 411 28.39 11.32 -12.30
C ILE A 411 27.04 11.79 -12.88
N MET A 412 26.01 11.84 -12.04
CA MET A 412 24.68 12.25 -12.47
C MET A 412 24.01 13.12 -11.43
N LYS A 413 23.30 14.14 -11.89
CA LYS A 413 22.43 15.01 -11.10
C LYS A 413 21.01 14.83 -11.61
N ILE A 414 20.09 14.56 -10.69
CA ILE A 414 18.66 14.48 -10.98
C ILE A 414 17.89 15.51 -10.16
N THR A 415 16.76 15.96 -10.70
CA THR A 415 15.69 16.63 -9.96
C THR A 415 14.49 15.70 -9.89
N TRP A 416 14.09 15.34 -8.68
CA TRP A 416 12.79 14.73 -8.42
C TRP A 416 11.76 15.85 -8.24
N GLN A 417 10.61 15.72 -8.89
CA GLN A 417 9.54 16.73 -8.91
C GLN A 417 8.21 16.06 -8.53
N THR A 418 7.39 16.71 -7.71
CA THR A 418 6.07 16.18 -7.33
C THR A 418 5.03 17.29 -7.23
N MET A 419 3.77 16.93 -7.48
CA MET A 419 2.60 17.69 -7.05
C MET A 419 2.04 17.06 -5.77
N LEU A 420 1.63 17.90 -4.82
CA LEU A 420 1.02 17.49 -3.55
C LEU A 420 -0.16 18.41 -3.19
N PHE A 421 -1.11 17.92 -2.39
CA PHE A 421 -2.31 18.66 -2.00
C PHE A 421 -2.70 18.39 -0.54
N ARG A 422 -3.62 19.20 0.01
CA ARG A 422 -4.16 19.04 1.36
C ARG A 422 -5.33 18.06 1.38
N GLU A 423 -5.30 17.07 2.27
CA GLU A 423 -6.35 16.05 2.41
C GLU A 423 -7.69 16.70 2.77
N LYS A 424 -7.70 17.71 3.66
CA LYS A 424 -8.93 18.43 4.01
C LYS A 424 -9.58 19.15 2.83
N ASP A 425 -8.78 19.70 1.90
CA ASP A 425 -9.29 20.42 0.73
C ASP A 425 -9.96 19.46 -0.25
N LEU A 426 -9.43 18.24 -0.37
CA LEU A 426 -10.06 17.16 -1.13
C LEU A 426 -11.35 16.68 -0.43
N LYS A 427 -11.33 16.43 0.89
CA LYS A 427 -12.52 16.00 1.64
C LYS A 427 -13.66 17.00 1.50
N PHE A 428 -13.40 18.29 1.71
CA PHE A 428 -14.38 19.36 1.52
C PHE A 428 -14.97 19.41 0.09
N LEU A 429 -14.17 19.16 -0.94
CA LEU A 429 -14.67 19.08 -2.31
C LEU A 429 -15.63 17.87 -2.48
N VAL A 430 -15.24 16.69 -1.98
CA VAL A 430 -16.04 15.47 -2.09
C VAL A 430 -17.34 15.58 -1.24
N GLU A 431 -17.28 16.19 -0.06
CA GLU A 431 -18.45 16.56 0.77
C GLU A 431 -19.50 17.31 -0.06
N ASN A 432 -19.12 18.45 -0.63
CA ASN A 432 -20.02 19.29 -1.43
C ASN A 432 -20.52 18.56 -2.69
N PHE A 433 -19.69 17.73 -3.32
CA PHE A 433 -20.06 16.96 -4.51
C PHE A 433 -21.04 15.81 -4.23
N ILE A 434 -20.97 15.16 -3.07
CA ILE A 434 -21.94 14.12 -2.69
C ILE A 434 -23.23 14.78 -2.21
N SER A 435 -23.18 15.74 -1.28
CA SER A 435 -24.38 16.37 -0.72
C SER A 435 -25.22 17.16 -1.75
N SER A 436 -24.61 17.65 -2.83
CA SER A 436 -25.34 18.27 -3.95
C SER A 436 -26.06 17.27 -4.88
N LYS A 437 -25.73 15.97 -4.79
CA LYS A 437 -26.34 14.88 -5.57
C LYS A 437 -27.24 13.95 -4.76
N TYR A 438 -27.00 13.85 -3.46
CA TYR A 438 -27.63 12.89 -2.56
C TYR A 438 -28.13 13.62 -1.30
N GLN A 439 -29.45 13.70 -1.14
CA GLN A 439 -30.09 14.38 -0.02
C GLN A 439 -30.01 13.53 1.27
N GLY A 440 -29.84 14.18 2.43
CA GLY A 440 -29.85 13.51 3.74
C GLY A 440 -28.54 12.78 4.13
N LEU A 441 -27.41 13.19 3.54
CA LEU A 441 -26.07 12.62 3.80
C LEU A 441 -25.15 13.58 4.56
N ASP A 442 -25.71 14.36 5.48
CA ASP A 442 -25.00 15.44 6.20
C ASP A 442 -23.88 14.95 7.16
N ASN A 443 -23.77 13.64 7.36
CA ASN A 443 -22.85 12.98 8.31
C ASN A 443 -21.97 11.89 7.63
N LEU A 444 -21.48 12.14 6.41
CA LEU A 444 -20.58 11.22 5.70
C LEU A 444 -19.19 11.13 6.37
N ASN A 445 -18.71 9.92 6.70
CA ASN A 445 -17.36 9.72 7.21
C ASN A 445 -16.34 9.56 6.07
N PHE A 446 -15.61 10.64 5.77
CA PHE A 446 -14.63 10.67 4.67
C PHE A 446 -13.46 9.71 4.81
N ASN A 447 -13.14 9.27 6.03
CA ASN A 447 -12.05 8.34 6.27
C ASN A 447 -12.35 6.93 5.71
N ASP A 448 -13.62 6.55 5.60
CA ASP A 448 -14.03 5.26 5.04
C ASP A 448 -14.16 5.28 3.51
N ILE A 449 -14.27 6.46 2.89
CA ILE A 449 -14.71 6.60 1.49
C ILE A 449 -13.55 6.56 0.48
N ILE A 450 -12.42 7.19 0.80
CA ILE A 450 -11.40 7.52 -0.22
C ILE A 450 -10.38 6.39 -0.42
N GLN A 451 -10.50 5.66 -1.53
CA GLN A 451 -9.33 5.01 -2.14
C GLN A 451 -8.60 6.05 -3.00
N TYR A 452 -7.33 6.32 -2.69
CA TYR A 452 -6.54 7.32 -3.41
C TYR A 452 -6.22 6.83 -4.84
N PRO A 453 -6.65 7.55 -5.89
CA PRO A 453 -6.48 7.12 -7.28
C PRO A 453 -5.06 7.44 -7.79
N LYS A 454 -4.69 6.85 -8.92
CA LYS A 454 -3.47 7.23 -9.65
C LYS A 454 -3.70 8.55 -10.41
N ALA A 455 -2.67 9.39 -10.48
CA ALA A 455 -2.66 10.58 -11.35
C ALA A 455 -2.93 10.19 -12.81
N SER A 456 -3.97 10.80 -13.41
CA SER A 456 -4.31 10.63 -14.82
C SER A 456 -3.42 11.50 -15.72
N LYS A 457 -2.99 12.66 -15.23
CA LYS A 457 -2.05 13.59 -15.91
C LYS A 457 -1.36 14.51 -14.91
N VAL A 458 -0.11 14.87 -15.18
CA VAL A 458 0.62 15.93 -14.46
C VAL A 458 1.28 16.87 -15.46
N ASP A 459 1.18 18.19 -15.23
CA ASP A 459 1.94 19.23 -15.91
C ASP A 459 2.75 20.02 -14.87
N PHE A 460 3.99 19.59 -14.66
CA PHE A 460 4.92 20.20 -13.71
C PHE A 460 5.30 21.65 -14.08
N LYS A 461 5.17 22.07 -15.35
CA LYS A 461 5.45 23.45 -15.76
C LYS A 461 4.33 24.37 -15.26
N LYS A 462 3.08 24.00 -15.55
CA LYS A 462 1.90 24.71 -15.06
C LYS A 462 1.66 24.56 -13.56
N GLY A 463 2.16 23.47 -12.96
CA GLY A 463 1.84 23.08 -11.58
C GLY A 463 0.42 22.56 -11.46
N GLU A 464 0.03 21.69 -12.39
CA GLU A 464 -1.30 21.08 -12.48
C GLU A 464 -1.18 19.55 -12.35
N LEU A 465 -2.06 18.94 -11.57
CA LEU A 465 -2.22 17.49 -11.41
C LEU A 465 -3.71 17.16 -11.58
N PHE A 466 -4.02 16.09 -12.32
CA PHE A 466 -5.39 15.66 -12.60
C PHE A 466 -5.55 14.19 -12.23
N PHE A 467 -6.64 13.87 -11.54
CA PHE A 467 -7.05 12.50 -11.22
C PHE A 467 -8.57 12.36 -11.18
N THR A 468 -9.07 11.13 -11.19
CA THR A 468 -10.49 10.83 -11.03
C THR A 468 -10.70 9.99 -9.78
N LEU A 469 -11.62 10.40 -8.92
CA LEU A 469 -12.12 9.62 -7.79
C LEU A 469 -13.34 8.81 -8.25
N ASP A 470 -13.23 7.49 -8.19
CA ASP A 470 -14.36 6.58 -8.33
C ASP A 470 -14.89 6.22 -6.94
N ILE A 471 -16.13 6.64 -6.67
CA ILE A 471 -16.80 6.46 -5.37
C ILE A 471 -17.89 5.41 -5.56
N ASP A 472 -17.68 4.23 -4.99
CA ASP A 472 -18.66 3.14 -4.93
C ASP A 472 -18.76 2.65 -3.48
N LYS A 473 -19.74 3.18 -2.74
CA LYS A 473 -19.85 3.06 -1.27
C LYS A 473 -21.30 2.97 -0.84
N GLU A 474 -21.59 2.05 0.07
CA GLU A 474 -22.85 2.06 0.84
C GLU A 474 -22.68 2.93 2.09
N ASN A 475 -23.64 3.83 2.35
CA ASN A 475 -23.66 4.67 3.55
C ASN A 475 -25.05 4.61 4.21
N PRO A 476 -25.18 4.48 5.54
CA PRO A 476 -26.47 4.64 6.22
C PRO A 476 -26.99 6.08 6.05
N LEU A 477 -28.31 6.26 6.02
CA LEU A 477 -28.92 7.59 5.98
C LEU A 477 -28.72 8.36 7.31
N SER A 478 -28.62 9.68 7.25
CA SER A 478 -28.55 10.52 8.46
C SER A 478 -29.90 10.57 9.18
N VAL A 479 -29.92 10.52 10.52
CA VAL A 479 -31.15 10.51 11.33
C VAL A 479 -30.97 11.36 12.60
N ASP A 480 -31.89 12.29 12.86
CA ASP A 480 -31.96 12.99 14.15
C ASP A 480 -32.57 12.07 15.23
N LEU A 481 -31.69 11.47 16.03
CA LEU A 481 -32.05 10.63 17.17
C LEU A 481 -32.84 11.39 18.24
N ASN A 482 -32.69 12.71 18.36
CA ASN A 482 -33.41 13.52 19.35
C ASN A 482 -34.83 13.86 18.90
N ALA A 483 -35.06 14.07 17.61
CA ALA A 483 -36.41 14.12 17.04
C ALA A 483 -37.11 12.77 17.23
N LEU A 484 -36.46 11.67 16.86
CA LEU A 484 -37.03 10.32 16.98
C LEU A 484 -37.37 9.96 18.44
N LYS A 485 -36.49 10.26 19.41
CA LYS A 485 -36.78 10.08 20.84
C LYS A 485 -38.01 10.85 21.32
N LYS A 486 -38.31 12.02 20.74
CA LYS A 486 -39.51 12.81 21.09
C LYS A 486 -40.77 12.19 20.52
N GLU A 487 -40.76 11.75 19.27
CA GLU A 487 -41.91 11.09 18.62
C GLU A 487 -42.30 9.78 19.33
N LEU A 488 -41.31 9.03 19.79
CA LEU A 488 -41.48 7.74 20.49
C LEU A 488 -41.74 7.87 22.00
N SER A 489 -41.74 9.08 22.57
CA SER A 489 -41.90 9.29 24.01
C SER A 489 -43.35 9.08 24.47
N GLY A 490 -43.57 8.28 25.52
CA GLY A 490 -44.90 7.95 26.04
C GLY A 490 -45.72 6.94 25.23
N ARG A 491 -45.22 6.52 24.06
CA ARG A 491 -45.86 5.59 23.12
C ARG A 491 -45.87 4.15 23.64
N ASP A 492 -46.90 3.37 23.30
CA ASP A 492 -46.90 1.92 23.54
C ASP A 492 -46.06 1.15 22.48
N GLU A 493 -45.78 -0.13 22.71
CA GLU A 493 -44.96 -0.92 21.77
C GLU A 493 -45.53 -0.97 20.35
N ASN A 494 -46.87 -0.96 20.18
CA ASN A 494 -47.51 -1.02 18.87
C ASN A 494 -47.46 0.34 18.16
N GLU A 495 -47.72 1.45 18.86
CA GLU A 495 -47.49 2.79 18.30
C GLU A 495 -46.03 3.00 17.91
N ILE A 496 -45.06 2.58 18.74
CA ILE A 496 -43.61 2.62 18.41
C ILE A 496 -43.33 1.81 17.14
N ARG A 497 -43.91 0.60 17.04
CA ARG A 497 -43.75 -0.27 15.87
C ARG A 497 -44.33 0.35 14.60
N SER A 498 -45.49 1.03 14.65
CA SER A 498 -46.06 1.74 13.50
C SER A 498 -45.17 2.92 13.08
N LEU A 499 -44.85 3.81 14.04
CA LEU A 499 -44.06 5.02 13.80
C LEU A 499 -42.67 4.70 13.21
N ILE A 500 -42.04 3.61 13.64
CA ILE A 500 -40.78 3.09 13.07
C ILE A 500 -41.00 2.52 11.66
N SER A 501 -42.08 1.77 11.43
CA SER A 501 -42.37 1.15 10.12
C SER A 501 -42.70 2.19 9.04
N GLU A 502 -43.27 3.33 9.43
CA GLU A 502 -43.52 4.48 8.57
C GLU A 502 -42.23 5.21 8.14
N LYS A 503 -41.11 5.06 8.89
CA LYS A 503 -39.83 5.70 8.53
C LYS A 503 -39.15 4.92 7.40
N SER A 504 -39.27 5.44 6.18
CA SER A 504 -38.64 4.87 4.97
C SER A 504 -37.13 4.62 5.09
N PHE A 505 -36.41 5.34 5.96
CA PHE A 505 -34.99 5.19 6.23
C PHE A 505 -34.60 4.04 7.19
N ILE A 506 -35.55 3.44 7.90
CA ILE A 506 -35.27 2.30 8.82
C ILE A 506 -35.37 0.98 8.04
N SER A 507 -34.43 0.06 8.29
CA SER A 507 -34.41 -1.29 7.72
C SER A 507 -35.06 -2.30 8.67
N SER A 508 -34.70 -2.23 9.96
CA SER A 508 -35.25 -3.04 11.05
C SER A 508 -35.05 -2.34 12.39
N ALA A 509 -35.85 -2.70 13.40
CA ALA A 509 -35.63 -2.26 14.77
C ALA A 509 -36.03 -3.33 15.79
N THR A 510 -35.31 -3.38 16.91
CA THR A 510 -35.59 -4.22 18.07
C THR A 510 -35.96 -3.33 19.24
N ILE A 511 -37.21 -3.43 19.70
CA ILE A 511 -37.75 -2.65 20.82
C ILE A 511 -37.60 -3.48 22.10
N SER A 512 -36.96 -2.93 23.13
CA SER A 512 -36.81 -3.56 24.45
C SER A 512 -37.32 -2.63 25.55
N LEU A 513 -38.47 -2.95 26.14
CA LEU A 513 -39.00 -2.28 27.33
C LEU A 513 -38.60 -3.05 28.58
N TRP A 514 -38.13 -2.34 29.62
CA TRP A 514 -37.69 -2.96 30.88
C TRP A 514 -38.07 -2.11 32.10
N PRO A 515 -38.47 -2.70 33.23
CA PRO A 515 -38.70 -4.14 33.46
C PRO A 515 -39.95 -4.70 32.75
N PHE A 516 -40.22 -6.01 32.93
CA PHE A 516 -41.27 -6.76 32.23
C PHE A 516 -42.72 -6.22 32.36
N TRP A 517 -42.98 -5.32 33.31
CA TRP A 517 -44.28 -4.66 33.49
C TRP A 517 -44.45 -3.37 32.67
N VAL A 518 -43.41 -2.91 31.98
CA VAL A 518 -43.39 -1.66 31.21
C VAL A 518 -43.94 -1.91 29.80
N LYS A 519 -45.11 -1.32 29.50
CA LYS A 519 -45.77 -1.42 28.18
C LYS A 519 -45.64 -0.17 27.29
N HIS A 520 -45.06 0.91 27.84
CA HIS A 520 -44.92 2.20 27.16
C HIS A 520 -43.48 2.73 27.32
N ALA A 521 -42.99 3.46 26.33
CA ALA A 521 -41.73 4.19 26.45
C ALA A 521 -41.85 5.28 27.53
N PRO A 522 -40.84 5.46 28.40
CA PRO A 522 -40.89 6.49 29.45
C PRO A 522 -41.00 7.90 28.86
N GLY A 523 -41.87 8.75 29.44
CA GLY A 523 -42.02 10.16 29.02
C GLY A 523 -40.78 11.05 29.20
N ASN A 524 -39.68 10.52 29.75
CA ASN A 524 -38.40 11.21 29.92
C ASN A 524 -37.39 10.67 28.90
N LEU A 525 -36.94 11.54 27.99
CA LEU A 525 -36.03 11.22 26.89
C LEU A 525 -34.70 10.59 27.36
N ASN A 526 -34.24 10.89 28.59
CA ASN A 526 -33.02 10.31 29.16
C ASN A 526 -33.19 8.85 29.61
N LYS A 527 -34.43 8.33 29.61
CA LYS A 527 -34.74 6.90 29.82
C LYS A 527 -35.09 6.17 28.52
N ILE A 528 -34.99 6.85 27.37
CA ILE A 528 -35.10 6.27 26.03
C ILE A 528 -33.68 6.22 25.44
N GLU A 529 -33.14 5.02 25.33
CA GLU A 529 -31.88 4.74 24.65
C GLU A 529 -32.17 4.31 23.21
N ILE A 530 -31.46 4.90 22.25
CA ILE A 530 -31.55 4.49 20.83
C ILE A 530 -30.13 4.17 20.40
N ILE A 531 -29.91 2.95 19.91
CA ILE A 531 -28.61 2.42 19.50
C ILE A 531 -28.67 2.13 18.00
N LEU A 532 -27.72 2.67 17.23
CA LEU A 532 -27.61 2.34 15.80
C LEU A 532 -26.79 1.06 15.63
N ASP A 533 -27.37 0.07 14.95
CA ASP A 533 -26.68 -1.16 14.55
C ASP A 533 -26.13 -1.01 13.14
N ASN A 534 -24.80 -0.95 13.03
CA ASN A 534 -24.05 -0.65 11.81
C ASN A 534 -23.67 -1.89 10.97
N LYS A 535 -24.32 -3.04 11.18
CA LYS A 535 -24.14 -4.26 10.37
C LYS A 535 -24.49 -4.06 8.90
#